data_AF-A0A7S1SZY9-F1
#
_entry.id   AF-A0A7S1SZY9-F1
#
_cell.length_a   1.000
_cell.length_b   1.000
_cell.length_c   1.000
_cell.angle_alpha   90.00
_cell.angle_beta   90.00
_cell.angle_gamma   90.00
#
_symmetry.space_group_name_H-M   'P 1'
#
loop_
_entity.id
_entity.type
_entity.pdbx_description
1 polymer ?
#
loop_
_entity_poly.entity_id
_entity_poly.type
_entity_poly.pdbx_seq_one_letter_code
_entity_poly.pdbx_strand_id
1 'polypeptide(L)'
;VLDVGGEDGAISDELLGALTVVSPNETELARITGMPTGNEAEIVQAAGCLFSHGIQTVLVKLGANGSLLMQGKDATPVQQAAVAVEKVVDTTGAGDCYTAAWAVGCLDGLSPQEAMAF
;
A
#
# COMPACT_ATOMS: atom_id res chain seq x y z
N VAL A 1 1.73 -11.25 1.30
CA VAL A 1 1.45 -9.90 0.76
C VAL A 1 0.18 -10.01 -0.06
N LEU A 2 -0.81 -9.14 0.16
CA LEU A 2 -2.03 -9.07 -0.65
C LEU A 2 -2.10 -7.73 -1.36
N ASP A 3 -2.21 -7.74 -2.68
CA ASP A 3 -2.72 -6.59 -3.45
C ASP A 3 -4.24 -6.61 -3.40
N VAL A 4 -4.87 -5.46 -3.18
CA VAL A 4 -6.32 -5.32 -2.95
C VAL A 4 -7.09 -5.07 -4.27
N GLY A 5 -6.39 -5.05 -5.40
CA GLY A 5 -7.00 -5.04 -6.73
C GLY A 5 -7.90 -6.26 -6.98
N GLY A 6 -8.94 -6.08 -7.80
CA GLY A 6 -9.88 -7.14 -8.17
C GLY A 6 -11.31 -6.85 -7.72
N GLU A 7 -11.94 -7.79 -7.01
CA GLU A 7 -13.35 -7.68 -6.63
C GLU A 7 -13.64 -6.50 -5.69
N ASP A 8 -14.75 -5.79 -5.94
CA ASP A 8 -15.21 -4.65 -5.16
C ASP A 8 -15.91 -5.02 -3.84
N GLY A 9 -15.58 -6.20 -3.28
CA GLY A 9 -16.14 -6.73 -2.05
C GLY A 9 -15.39 -6.31 -0.79
N ALA A 10 -16.02 -6.55 0.36
CA ALA A 10 -15.33 -6.50 1.64
C ALA A 10 -14.34 -7.67 1.75
N ILE A 11 -13.19 -7.43 2.37
CA ILE A 11 -12.25 -8.49 2.78
C ILE A 11 -12.70 -8.98 4.15
N SER A 12 -12.84 -10.29 4.34
CA SER A 12 -13.21 -10.84 5.65
C SER A 12 -12.13 -10.60 6.70
N ASP A 13 -12.55 -10.41 7.95
CA ASP A 13 -11.62 -10.25 9.08
C ASP A 13 -10.68 -11.46 9.24
N GLU A 14 -11.17 -12.67 8.90
CA GLU A 14 -10.36 -13.89 8.89
C GLU A 14 -9.22 -13.80 7.88
N LEU A 15 -9.50 -13.32 6.65
CA LEU A 15 -8.47 -13.13 5.64
C LEU A 15 -7.52 -12.00 6.05
N LEU A 16 -8.03 -10.85 6.52
CA LEU A 16 -7.18 -9.77 7.03
C LEU A 16 -6.25 -10.25 8.15
N GLY A 17 -6.75 -11.08 9.07
CA GLY A 17 -5.98 -11.68 10.16
C GLY A 17 -4.89 -12.65 9.73
N ALA A 18 -4.97 -13.19 8.52
CA ALA A 18 -3.95 -14.08 7.94
C ALA A 18 -2.87 -13.32 7.16
N LEU A 19 -2.99 -12.00 7.00
CA LEU A 19 -2.08 -11.18 6.19
C LEU A 19 -1.02 -10.49 7.03
N THR A 20 0.21 -10.52 6.55
CA THR A 20 1.31 -9.71 7.10
C THR A 20 1.39 -8.33 6.44
N VAL A 21 1.10 -8.26 5.14
CA VAL A 21 1.23 -7.05 4.31
C VAL A 21 0.01 -6.90 3.42
N VAL A 22 -0.52 -5.69 3.36
CA VAL A 22 -1.60 -5.30 2.44
C VAL A 22 -1.12 -4.11 1.59
N SER A 23 -1.38 -4.15 0.28
CA SER A 23 -0.99 -3.08 -0.64
C SER A 23 -2.19 -2.57 -1.46
N PRO A 24 -3.02 -1.68 -0.87
CA PRO A 24 -4.13 -1.06 -1.59
C PRO A 24 -3.66 0.20 -2.34
N ASN A 25 -4.45 0.67 -3.30
CA ASN A 25 -4.48 2.09 -3.68
C ASN A 25 -5.43 2.90 -2.77
N GLU A 26 -5.55 4.21 -3.01
CA GLU A 26 -6.42 5.10 -2.22
C GLU A 26 -7.90 4.65 -2.19
N THR A 27 -8.45 4.26 -3.34
CA THR A 27 -9.86 3.86 -3.46
C THR A 27 -10.12 2.51 -2.80
N GLU A 28 -9.20 1.57 -2.98
CA GLU A 28 -9.22 0.26 -2.33
C GLU A 28 -9.09 0.37 -0.81
N LEU A 29 -8.23 1.26 -0.32
CA LEU A 29 -8.07 1.53 1.10
C LEU A 29 -9.37 2.08 1.68
N ALA A 30 -9.99 3.05 1.03
CA ALA A 30 -11.30 3.56 1.45
C ALA A 30 -12.36 2.45 1.48
N ARG A 31 -12.37 1.57 0.47
CA ARG A 31 -13.32 0.44 0.38
C ARG A 31 -13.17 -0.53 1.54
N ILE A 32 -11.95 -1.00 1.83
CA ILE A 32 -11.74 -2.04 2.86
C ILE A 32 -11.81 -1.51 4.29
N THR A 33 -11.61 -0.20 4.48
CA THR A 33 -11.66 0.43 5.81
C THR A 33 -12.99 1.13 6.10
N GLY A 34 -13.75 1.49 5.06
CA GLY A 34 -14.92 2.35 5.17
C GLY A 34 -14.59 3.80 5.55
N MET A 35 -13.32 4.22 5.41
CA MET A 35 -12.81 5.52 5.84
C MET A 35 -12.44 6.40 4.63
N PRO A 36 -12.45 7.73 4.77
CA PRO A 36 -11.98 8.62 3.70
C PRO A 36 -10.47 8.49 3.50
N THR A 37 -10.00 8.82 2.29
CA THR A 37 -8.59 8.74 1.87
C THR A 37 -8.23 9.87 0.89
N GLY A 38 -8.88 11.03 1.01
CA GLY A 38 -8.71 12.16 0.09
C GLY A 38 -7.48 13.03 0.38
N ASN A 39 -6.80 12.80 1.49
CA ASN A 39 -5.53 13.44 1.84
C ASN A 39 -4.65 12.51 2.68
N GLU A 40 -3.39 12.89 2.88
CA GLU A 40 -2.41 12.09 3.61
C GLU A 40 -2.86 11.73 5.03
N ALA A 41 -3.42 12.68 5.79
CA ALA A 41 -3.86 12.43 7.16
C ALA A 41 -4.98 11.38 7.21
N GLU A 42 -5.93 11.45 6.28
CA GLU A 42 -6.99 10.47 6.09
C GLU A 42 -6.43 9.09 5.70
N ILE A 43 -5.48 9.04 4.77
CA ILE A 43 -4.81 7.80 4.35
C ILE A 43 -4.09 7.14 5.54
N VAL A 44 -3.34 7.91 6.32
CA VAL A 44 -2.63 7.41 7.52
C VAL A 44 -3.61 6.88 8.54
N GLN A 45 -4.75 7.56 8.75
CA GLN A 45 -5.77 7.11 9.68
C GLN A 45 -6.45 5.81 9.21
N ALA A 46 -6.78 5.72 7.92
CA ALA A 46 -7.38 4.54 7.31
C ALA A 46 -6.41 3.34 7.34
N ALA A 47 -5.17 3.51 6.88
CA ALA A 47 -4.13 2.47 6.99
C ALA A 47 -3.89 2.05 8.45
N GLY A 48 -3.96 3.01 9.38
CA GLY A 48 -3.86 2.82 10.82
C GLY A 48 -4.86 1.81 11.40
N CYS A 49 -6.07 1.69 10.81
CA CYS A 49 -7.09 0.77 11.32
C CYS A 49 -6.79 -0.69 10.96
N LEU A 50 -6.04 -0.94 9.87
CA LEU A 50 -5.71 -2.29 9.43
C LEU A 50 -4.78 -3.01 10.42
N PHE A 51 -3.96 -2.27 11.17
CA PHE A 51 -3.08 -2.85 12.18
C PHE A 51 -3.81 -3.55 13.34
N SER A 52 -5.08 -3.20 13.62
CA SER A 52 -5.86 -3.93 14.63
C SER A 52 -6.19 -5.37 14.22
N HIS A 53 -6.02 -5.70 12.94
CA HIS A 53 -6.23 -7.05 12.40
C HIS A 53 -4.95 -7.89 12.40
N GLY A 54 -3.82 -7.39 12.94
CA GLY A 54 -2.55 -8.13 12.95
C GLY A 54 -1.68 -7.93 11.72
N ILE A 55 -2.13 -7.12 10.75
CA ILE A 55 -1.32 -6.64 9.63
C ILE A 55 -0.12 -5.89 10.18
N GLN A 56 1.08 -6.13 9.62
CA GLN A 56 2.32 -5.52 10.08
C GLN A 56 2.80 -4.41 9.14
N THR A 57 2.34 -4.42 7.89
CA THR A 57 2.74 -3.42 6.89
C THR A 57 1.58 -3.08 5.96
N VAL A 58 1.38 -1.79 5.73
CA VAL A 58 0.43 -1.27 4.74
C VAL A 58 1.20 -0.41 3.74
N LEU A 59 1.19 -0.82 2.47
CA LEU A 59 1.84 -0.12 1.36
C LEU A 59 0.77 0.51 0.45
N VAL A 60 0.48 1.79 0.66
CA VAL A 60 -0.55 2.51 -0.08
C VAL A 60 0.04 3.09 -1.37
N LYS A 61 -0.54 2.71 -2.51
CA LYS A 61 -0.21 3.23 -3.85
C LYS A 61 -1.00 4.53 -4.08
N LEU A 62 -0.31 5.62 -4.39
CA LEU A 62 -0.86 6.97 -4.59
C LEU A 62 -0.76 7.45 -6.05
N GLY A 63 -0.64 6.51 -6.99
CA GLY A 63 -0.51 6.79 -8.42
C GLY A 63 0.67 7.73 -8.72
N ALA A 64 0.38 8.88 -9.34
CA ALA A 64 1.40 9.87 -9.71
C ALA A 64 2.08 10.55 -8.50
N ASN A 65 1.49 10.45 -7.30
CA ASN A 65 2.09 10.97 -6.06
C ASN A 65 3.07 9.96 -5.44
N GLY A 66 3.16 8.74 -5.99
CA GLY A 66 4.07 7.70 -5.52
C GLY A 66 3.41 6.75 -4.53
N SER A 67 3.99 6.59 -3.35
CA SER A 67 3.51 5.65 -2.34
C SER A 67 3.78 6.11 -0.90
N LEU A 68 3.00 5.52 0.01
CA LEU A 68 3.13 5.69 1.45
C LEU A 68 3.18 4.32 2.12
N LEU A 69 4.16 4.10 2.97
CA LEU A 69 4.37 2.87 3.72
C LEU A 69 4.22 3.12 5.23
N MET A 70 3.46 2.26 5.90
CA MET A 70 3.39 2.21 7.35
C MET A 70 3.76 0.82 7.86
N GLN A 71 4.65 0.75 8.85
CA GLN A 71 5.10 -0.49 9.50
C GLN A 71 4.71 -0.51 10.98
N GLY A 72 3.40 -0.57 11.23
CA GLY A 72 2.80 -0.47 12.55
C GLY A 72 1.97 0.81 12.70
N LYS A 73 1.00 0.78 13.61
CA LYS A 73 0.03 1.87 13.80
C LYS A 73 0.68 3.20 14.22
N ASP A 74 1.70 3.13 15.08
CA ASP A 74 2.38 4.30 15.65
C ASP A 74 3.72 4.60 14.93
N ALA A 75 4.03 3.86 13.86
CA ALA A 75 5.23 4.10 13.07
C ALA A 75 5.09 5.39 12.25
N THR A 76 6.20 6.11 12.08
CA THR A 76 6.24 7.25 11.16
C THR A 76 6.04 6.75 9.73
N PRO A 77 5.06 7.30 8.98
CA PRO A 77 4.88 6.96 7.57
C PRO A 77 6.13 7.30 6.76
N VAL A 78 6.51 6.40 5.86
CA VAL A 78 7.60 6.62 4.90
C VAL A 78 6.97 6.90 3.54
N GLN A 79 7.41 7.95 2.86
CA GLN A 79 6.90 8.32 1.54
C GLN A 79 7.96 8.15 0.47
N GLN A 80 7.52 7.75 -0.72
CA GLN A 80 8.35 7.72 -1.91
C GLN A 80 7.60 8.40 -3.04
N ALA A 81 8.17 9.46 -3.60
CA ALA A 81 7.62 10.10 -4.79
C ALA A 81 7.70 9.15 -6.00
N ALA A 82 6.71 9.21 -6.89
CA ALA A 82 6.74 8.46 -8.14
C ALA A 82 7.95 8.87 -8.98
N VAL A 83 8.60 7.90 -9.61
CA VAL A 83 9.64 8.16 -10.59
C VAL A 83 9.00 8.78 -11.83
N ALA A 84 9.51 9.94 -12.26
CA ALA A 84 8.98 10.63 -13.42
C ALA A 84 9.18 9.82 -14.70
N VAL A 85 8.10 9.56 -15.42
CA VAL A 85 8.10 8.88 -16.71
C VAL A 85 7.85 9.91 -17.81
N GLU A 86 8.72 9.99 -18.81
CA GLU A 86 8.61 10.98 -19.90
C GLU A 86 7.30 10.84 -20.69
N LYS A 87 6.80 9.62 -20.83
CA LYS A 87 5.55 9.31 -21.53
C LYS A 87 4.85 8.10 -20.90
N VAL A 88 3.66 8.32 -20.37
CA VAL A 88 2.75 7.24 -19.94
C VAL A 88 2.01 6.72 -21.17
N VAL A 89 2.21 5.44 -21.49
CA VAL A 89 1.55 4.77 -22.62
C VAL A 89 0.37 3.92 -22.15
N ASP A 90 0.60 3.10 -21.12
CA ASP A 90 -0.38 2.23 -20.48
C ASP A 90 0.05 2.02 -19.02
N THR A 91 -0.91 2.09 -18.10
CA THR A 91 -0.68 1.88 -16.65
C THR A 91 -1.17 0.51 -16.18
N THR A 92 -1.68 -0.32 -17.09
CA THR A 92 -2.11 -1.69 -16.80
C THR A 92 -0.96 -2.48 -16.17
N GLY A 93 -1.22 -3.07 -15.00
CA GLY A 93 -0.23 -3.86 -14.26
C GLY A 93 0.84 -3.04 -13.50
N ALA A 94 0.83 -1.70 -13.58
CA ALA A 94 1.82 -0.88 -12.87
C ALA A 94 1.75 -1.09 -11.34
N GLY A 95 0.54 -1.24 -10.80
CA GLY A 95 0.33 -1.55 -9.38
C GLY A 95 0.88 -2.91 -8.97
N ASP A 96 0.61 -3.95 -9.77
CA ASP A 96 1.11 -5.31 -9.52
C ASP A 96 2.65 -5.36 -9.58
N CYS A 97 3.23 -4.72 -10.61
CA CYS A 97 4.68 -4.59 -10.76
C CYS A 97 5.29 -3.87 -9.55
N TYR A 98 4.67 -2.80 -9.07
CA TYR A 98 5.15 -2.05 -7.91
C TYR A 98 5.14 -2.90 -6.63
N THR A 99 4.01 -3.56 -6.34
CA THR A 99 3.88 -4.47 -5.19
C THR A 99 4.91 -5.61 -5.24
N ALA A 100 5.13 -6.18 -6.44
CA ALA A 100 6.10 -7.25 -6.63
C ALA A 100 7.56 -6.76 -6.48
N ALA A 101 7.92 -5.63 -7.07
CA ALA A 101 9.25 -5.04 -6.96
C ALA A 101 9.60 -4.68 -5.51
N TRP A 102 8.66 -4.05 -4.79
CA TRP A 102 8.82 -3.77 -3.36
C TRP A 102 9.04 -5.06 -2.55
N ALA A 103 8.27 -6.12 -2.83
CA ALA A 103 8.43 -7.40 -2.13
C ALA A 103 9.80 -8.03 -2.38
N VAL A 104 10.33 -7.96 -3.62
CA VAL A 104 11.70 -8.39 -3.95
C VAL A 104 12.72 -7.55 -3.16
N GLY A 105 12.59 -6.23 -3.16
CA GLY A 105 13.48 -5.34 -2.40
C GLY A 105 13.50 -5.67 -0.90
N CYS A 106 12.36 -5.98 -0.30
CA CYS A 106 12.30 -6.44 1.09
C CYS A 106 13.03 -7.77 1.31
N LEU A 107 12.88 -8.73 0.40
CA LEU A 107 13.56 -10.04 0.48
C LEU A 107 15.08 -9.92 0.32
N ASP A 108 15.54 -8.94 -0.46
CA ASP A 108 16.96 -8.60 -0.62
C ASP A 108 17.52 -7.80 0.57
N GLY A 109 16.71 -7.50 1.58
CA GLY A 109 17.13 -6.81 2.80
C GLY A 109 17.30 -5.30 2.64
N LEU A 110 16.71 -4.70 1.60
CA LEU A 110 16.71 -3.26 1.42
C LEU A 110 15.95 -2.56 2.55
N SER A 111 16.35 -1.33 2.87
CA SER A 111 15.58 -0.48 3.78
C SER A 111 14.19 -0.17 3.20
N PRO A 112 13.20 0.23 4.02
CA PRO A 112 11.87 0.57 3.53
C PRO A 112 11.86 1.60 2.40
N GLN A 113 12.71 2.63 2.50
CA GLN A 113 12.83 3.66 1.46
C GLN A 113 13.42 3.08 0.16
N GLU A 114 14.49 2.28 0.26
CA GLU A 114 15.14 1.66 -0.89
C GLU A 114 14.22 0.67 -1.58
N ALA A 115 13.48 -0.15 -0.83
CA ALA A 115 12.51 -1.10 -1.39
C ALA A 115 11.37 -0.40 -2.13
N MET A 116 10.93 0.78 -1.70
CA MET A 116 9.92 1.57 -2.41
C MET A 116 10.46 2.24 -3.67
N ALA A 117 11.77 2.45 -3.77
CA ALA A 117 12.44 3.12 -4.88
C ALA A 117 13.05 2.15 -5.91
N PHE A 118 13.05 0.85 -5.61
CA PHE A 118 13.57 -0.24 -6.44
C PHE A 118 12.67 -0.53 -7.64
#